data_AF-F2QH06-F1
#
_entry.id   AF-F2QH06-F1
#
_cell.length_a   1.000
_cell.length_b   1.000
_cell.length_c   1.000
_cell.angle_alpha   90.00
_cell.angle_beta   90.00
_cell.angle_gamma   90.00
#
_symmetry.space_group_name_H-M   'P 1'
#
loop_
_entity.id
_entity.type
_entity.pdbx_description
1 polymer ?
#
loop_
_entity_poly.entity_id
_entity_poly.type
_entity_poly.pdbx_seq_one_letter_code
_entity_poly.pdbx_strand_id
1 'polypeptide(L)'
;MGIDMYLEQSQLQSSSVATMCQSQVEAYQDLQSAIQKFSEDKESLKGDAYDSARSFFASVLLPLSKGGQLYAETFSQAIKKLPADYQTMVDSKSWREDDLLDKIRKEEQMIAYLDEVNQSLSSLTMDSEEKGRLRRSNVELMRGHHANKRVYETILKDLRAYDSYSGGLFDDLASIDVQLSRGLAQIETSWDAKKGVFKVPSDLTWANYLTAYADTKDLKLSRQEKAFVQTMMAEYGFDAETAQQLLTIKQGIDKKFPTSSQEFRDYIFLRVVGAAYYNDFRWKETAGHLKTYFYNVTVGSSITGKSRTVEKPLLEIFKELGIKDETDAKKLIYNLRLQHEMAGGKSDNIEKIKDDDQKNGTNHYDSYKSTYEGIYGDKGNFDQFWDSKLKAYSNNGAGHADFTHQSITMATHLNPNQVQLADVYGGRENVKDLSGWEGDTTFNANDMKPSIGEDDYKADLDSVNLIGRMQKGQSYDQAISSYYADLQKDSTLREREFLKNKDWKEVRRTIYYSIVPAYILKKGEASIKEYIEEKYPEVSTFLNRLEAVAD
;
A
#
# COMPACT_ATOMS: atom_id res chain seq x y z
N MET A 1 25.34 -27.50 2.54
CA MET A 1 24.67 -27.70 3.85
C MET A 1 23.30 -28.26 3.52
N GLY A 2 22.93 -29.40 4.10
CA GLY A 2 21.59 -29.98 3.94
C GLY A 2 20.56 -29.33 4.88
N ILE A 3 19.28 -29.58 4.62
CA ILE A 3 18.17 -29.05 5.42
C ILE A 3 17.95 -29.91 6.67
N ASP A 4 18.04 -29.29 7.85
CA ASP A 4 17.94 -29.99 9.14
C ASP A 4 16.85 -29.33 10.03
N MET A 5 15.91 -30.13 10.53
CA MET A 5 14.90 -29.69 11.50
C MET A 5 14.93 -30.54 12.77
N TYR A 6 15.24 -29.89 13.89
CA TYR A 6 15.18 -30.47 15.24
C TYR A 6 13.88 -30.02 15.91
N LEU A 7 12.81 -30.81 15.75
CA LEU A 7 11.45 -30.38 16.12
C LEU A 7 11.31 -30.02 17.61
N GLU A 8 11.84 -30.84 18.51
CA GLU A 8 11.76 -30.59 19.95
C GLU A 8 12.49 -29.29 20.34
N GLN A 9 13.67 -29.04 19.76
CA GLN A 9 14.42 -27.80 20.00
C GLN A 9 13.68 -26.58 19.44
N SER A 10 13.08 -26.70 18.26
CA SER A 10 12.26 -25.64 17.65
C SER A 10 11.02 -25.33 18.50
N GLN A 11 10.35 -26.36 19.04
CA GLN A 11 9.23 -26.19 19.96
C GLN A 11 9.65 -25.48 21.25
N LEU A 12 10.76 -25.89 21.88
CA LEU A 12 11.30 -25.24 23.07
C LEU A 12 11.69 -23.78 22.81
N GLN A 13 12.34 -23.50 21.68
CA GLN A 13 12.69 -22.14 21.27
C GLN A 13 11.43 -21.30 21.06
N SER A 14 10.45 -21.82 20.32
CA SER A 14 9.16 -21.16 20.10
C SER A 14 8.46 -20.82 21.40
N SER A 15 8.38 -21.77 22.35
CA SER A 15 7.77 -21.52 23.67
C SER A 15 8.53 -20.46 24.47
N SER A 16 9.86 -20.55 24.54
CA SER A 16 10.69 -19.59 25.29
C SER A 16 10.58 -18.18 24.72
N VAL A 17 10.66 -18.04 23.39
CA VAL A 17 10.53 -16.76 22.70
C VAL A 17 9.12 -16.19 22.85
N ALA A 18 8.08 -17.03 22.76
CA ALA A 18 6.71 -16.59 22.97
C ALA A 18 6.48 -16.03 24.38
N THR A 19 7.07 -16.64 25.42
CA THR A 19 7.02 -16.11 26.80
C THR A 19 7.75 -14.77 26.91
N MET A 20 8.94 -14.64 26.31
CA MET A 20 9.66 -13.36 26.28
C MET A 20 8.84 -12.26 25.58
N CYS A 21 8.24 -12.57 24.43
CA CYS A 21 7.39 -11.62 23.70
C CYS A 21 6.16 -11.21 24.51
N GLN A 22 5.56 -12.13 25.26
CA GLN A 22 4.43 -11.81 26.15
C GLN A 22 4.82 -10.78 27.21
N SER A 23 5.97 -10.96 27.88
CA SER A 23 6.47 -9.98 28.84
C SER A 23 6.81 -8.63 28.19
N GLN A 24 7.31 -8.62 26.94
CA GLN A 24 7.55 -7.38 26.20
C GLN A 24 6.24 -6.66 25.85
N VAL A 25 5.20 -7.39 25.43
CA VAL A 25 3.88 -6.82 25.15
C VAL A 25 3.31 -6.13 26.39
N GLU A 26 3.39 -6.78 27.56
CA GLU A 26 2.95 -6.20 28.84
C GLU A 26 3.72 -4.91 29.16
N ALA A 27 5.05 -4.91 28.99
CA ALA A 27 5.87 -3.72 29.21
C ALA A 27 5.53 -2.56 28.27
N TYR A 28 5.24 -2.85 26.99
CA TYR A 28 4.79 -1.83 26.05
C TYR A 28 3.41 -1.29 26.40
N GLN A 29 2.48 -2.11 26.88
CA GLN A 29 1.16 -1.67 27.33
C GLN A 29 1.25 -0.74 28.55
N ASP A 30 2.13 -1.05 29.50
CA ASP A 30 2.42 -0.17 30.64
C ASP A 30 3.02 1.17 30.17
N LEU A 31 3.96 1.12 29.23
CA LEU A 31 4.56 2.32 28.64
C LEU A 31 3.53 3.18 27.91
N GLN A 32 2.65 2.58 27.10
CA GLN A 32 1.57 3.30 26.42
C GLN A 32 0.63 3.98 27.41
N SER A 33 0.24 3.28 28.48
CA SER A 33 -0.62 3.82 29.53
C SER A 33 0.03 5.01 30.24
N ALA A 34 1.33 4.91 30.55
CA ALA A 34 2.09 6.01 31.15
C ALA A 34 2.18 7.24 30.21
N ILE A 35 2.46 7.00 28.91
CA ILE A 35 2.53 8.06 27.90
C ILE A 35 1.17 8.76 27.75
N GLN A 36 0.07 8.01 27.67
CA GLN A 36 -1.27 8.57 27.56
C GLN A 36 -1.62 9.43 28.77
N LYS A 37 -1.41 8.88 29.98
CA LYS A 37 -1.64 9.62 31.22
C LYS A 37 -0.86 10.94 31.28
N PHE A 38 0.41 10.94 30.86
CA PHE A 38 1.21 12.15 30.79
C PHE A 38 0.69 13.13 29.71
N SER A 39 0.33 12.62 28.53
CA SER A 39 -0.14 13.42 27.39
C SER A 39 -1.49 14.09 27.66
N GLU A 40 -2.33 13.49 28.49
CA GLU A 40 -3.66 13.99 28.86
C GLU A 40 -3.64 14.90 30.09
N ASP A 41 -2.58 14.87 30.90
CA ASP A 41 -2.44 15.73 32.08
C ASP A 41 -2.11 17.17 31.68
N LYS A 42 -3.15 17.99 31.55
CA LYS A 42 -3.07 19.42 31.26
C LYS A 42 -3.06 20.30 32.53
N GLU A 43 -3.25 19.72 33.70
CA GLU A 43 -3.48 20.48 34.94
C GLU A 43 -2.27 20.54 35.87
N SER A 44 -1.34 19.58 35.81
CA SER A 44 -0.17 19.58 36.70
C SER A 44 1.03 20.36 36.11
N LEU A 45 1.68 19.79 35.09
CA LEU A 45 2.93 20.26 34.51
C LEU A 45 2.63 21.23 33.36
N LYS A 46 2.79 22.53 33.62
CA LYS A 46 2.40 23.62 32.71
C LYS A 46 3.61 24.34 32.10
N GLY A 47 3.40 24.93 30.93
CA GLY A 47 4.40 25.71 30.19
C GLY A 47 4.87 25.03 28.91
N ASP A 48 5.43 25.82 28.00
CA ASP A 48 5.76 25.42 26.62
C ASP A 48 6.60 24.14 26.51
N ALA A 49 7.52 23.93 27.45
CA ALA A 49 8.32 22.71 27.53
C ALA A 49 7.47 21.46 27.76
N TYR A 50 6.49 21.53 28.67
CA TYR A 50 5.59 20.42 28.96
C TYR A 50 4.51 20.26 27.89
N ASP A 51 4.01 21.36 27.32
CA ASP A 51 3.07 21.32 26.20
C ASP A 51 3.69 20.64 24.97
N SER A 52 4.91 21.03 24.61
CA SER A 52 5.65 20.38 23.53
C SER A 52 6.02 18.94 23.84
N ALA A 53 6.38 18.62 25.09
CA ALA A 53 6.63 17.24 25.52
C ALA A 53 5.39 16.36 25.35
N ARG A 54 4.20 16.81 25.79
CA ARG A 54 2.95 16.07 25.59
C ARG A 54 2.67 15.79 24.12
N SER A 55 2.82 16.81 23.27
CA SER A 55 2.63 16.67 21.82
C SER A 55 3.60 15.64 21.21
N PHE A 56 4.88 15.71 21.60
CA PHE A 56 5.91 14.77 21.14
C PHE A 56 5.65 13.34 21.63
N PHE A 57 5.28 13.17 22.90
CA PHE A 57 4.96 11.87 23.48
C PHE A 57 3.76 11.22 22.78
N ALA A 58 2.70 11.98 22.54
CA ALA A 58 1.51 11.50 21.84
C ALA A 58 1.76 11.18 20.36
N SER A 59 2.57 11.99 19.67
CA SER A 59 2.75 11.90 18.22
C SER A 59 3.93 11.03 17.78
N VAL A 60 4.90 10.77 18.67
CA VAL A 60 6.14 10.04 18.34
C VAL A 60 6.32 8.82 19.26
N LEU A 61 6.37 9.03 20.58
CA LEU A 61 6.68 7.93 21.51
C LEU A 61 5.54 6.91 21.63
N LEU A 62 4.29 7.36 21.58
CA LEU A 62 3.13 6.46 21.62
C LEU A 62 3.07 5.54 20.38
N PRO A 63 3.17 6.05 19.13
CA PRO A 63 3.29 5.19 17.95
C PRO A 63 4.49 4.24 18.00
N LEU A 64 5.66 4.68 18.48
CA LEU A 64 6.82 3.79 18.64
C LEU A 64 6.56 2.65 19.63
N SER A 65 5.95 2.95 20.77
CA SER A 65 5.59 1.93 21.76
C SER A 65 4.59 0.92 21.20
N LYS A 66 3.60 1.40 20.43
CA LYS A 66 2.66 0.54 19.70
C LYS A 66 3.35 -0.31 18.63
N GLY A 67 4.33 0.25 17.91
CA GLY A 67 5.14 -0.48 16.95
C GLY A 67 5.99 -1.57 17.61
N GLY A 68 6.58 -1.29 18.77
CA GLY A 68 7.33 -2.27 19.55
C GLY A 68 6.44 -3.42 20.03
N GLN A 69 5.23 -3.11 20.51
CA GLN A 69 4.22 -4.11 20.83
C GLN A 69 3.88 -4.95 19.59
N LEU A 70 3.59 -4.31 18.46
CA LEU A 70 3.28 -4.98 17.20
C LEU A 70 4.41 -5.94 16.79
N TYR A 71 5.67 -5.50 16.86
CA TYR A 71 6.82 -6.35 16.55
C TYR A 71 6.85 -7.61 17.42
N ALA A 72 6.68 -7.45 18.74
CA ALA A 72 6.67 -8.58 19.68
C ALA A 72 5.51 -9.55 19.41
N GLU A 73 4.31 -9.03 19.11
CA GLU A 73 3.14 -9.83 18.74
C GLU A 73 3.38 -10.61 17.43
N THR A 74 3.84 -9.92 16.38
CA THR A 74 4.14 -10.52 15.08
C THR A 74 5.23 -11.57 15.19
N PHE A 75 6.28 -11.32 15.99
CA PHE A 75 7.37 -12.29 16.19
C PHE A 75 6.89 -13.53 16.96
N SER A 76 6.08 -13.34 18.00
CA SER A 76 5.45 -14.44 18.74
C SER A 76 4.57 -15.31 17.84
N GLN A 77 3.83 -14.72 16.89
CA GLN A 77 3.04 -15.48 15.93
C GLN A 77 3.92 -16.24 14.93
N ALA A 78 4.93 -15.57 14.34
CA ALA A 78 5.82 -16.17 13.36
C ALA A 78 6.63 -17.34 13.96
N ILE A 79 7.19 -17.18 15.16
CA ILE A 79 8.01 -18.22 15.79
C ILE A 79 7.17 -19.45 16.17
N LYS A 80 5.90 -19.28 16.53
CA LYS A 80 4.97 -20.40 16.80
C LYS A 80 4.64 -21.20 15.56
N LYS A 81 4.55 -20.54 14.40
CA LYS A 81 4.28 -21.19 13.11
C LYS A 81 5.42 -22.10 12.67
N LEU A 82 6.66 -21.78 13.00
CA LEU A 82 7.83 -22.57 12.60
C LEU A 82 7.68 -24.08 12.96
N PRO A 83 7.58 -24.50 14.24
CA PRO A 83 7.37 -25.92 14.55
C PRO A 83 5.97 -26.43 14.16
N ALA A 84 4.92 -25.61 14.24
CA ALA A 84 3.55 -26.04 13.97
C ALA A 84 3.30 -26.37 12.48
N ASP A 85 3.79 -25.52 11.58
CA ASP A 85 3.67 -25.71 10.14
C ASP A 85 4.60 -26.83 9.68
N TYR A 86 5.77 -27.00 10.29
CA TYR A 86 6.61 -28.18 10.04
C TYR A 86 5.86 -29.48 10.35
N GLN A 87 5.19 -29.56 11.49
CA GLN A 87 4.43 -30.76 11.88
C GLN A 87 3.25 -31.03 10.94
N THR A 88 2.69 -29.98 10.34
CA THR A 88 1.57 -30.07 9.41
C THR A 88 2.03 -30.42 7.99
N MET A 89 3.17 -29.88 7.56
CA MET A 89 3.69 -30.03 6.20
C MET A 89 4.58 -31.26 6.04
N VAL A 90 5.35 -31.64 7.06
CA VAL A 90 6.45 -32.61 6.94
C VAL A 90 6.20 -33.86 7.78
N ASP A 91 6.38 -33.78 9.09
CA ASP A 91 6.18 -34.90 10.03
C ASP A 91 6.17 -34.40 11.49
N SER A 92 5.67 -35.23 12.37
CA SER A 92 5.75 -35.16 13.83
C SER A 92 7.15 -35.45 14.43
N LYS A 93 8.18 -35.64 13.60
CA LYS A 93 9.53 -36.06 14.01
C LYS A 93 10.61 -35.14 13.44
N SER A 94 11.76 -35.12 14.09
CA SER A 94 12.95 -34.45 13.57
C SER A 94 13.48 -35.18 12.33
N TRP A 95 13.81 -34.42 11.29
CA TRP A 95 14.39 -34.94 10.06
C TRP A 95 15.60 -34.12 9.64
N ARG A 96 16.60 -34.83 9.11
CA ARG A 96 17.79 -34.27 8.47
C ARG A 96 17.82 -34.79 7.06
N GLU A 97 18.03 -33.90 6.10
CA GLU A 97 18.01 -34.25 4.69
C GLU A 97 19.01 -35.36 4.37
N ASP A 98 20.23 -35.28 4.92
CA ASP A 98 21.27 -36.28 4.73
C ASP A 98 20.85 -37.66 5.27
N ASP A 99 20.20 -37.69 6.45
CA ASP A 99 19.74 -38.95 7.06
C ASP A 99 18.59 -39.58 6.25
N LEU A 100 17.73 -38.76 5.63
CA LEU A 100 16.67 -39.21 4.73
C LEU A 100 17.25 -39.78 3.43
N LEU A 101 18.23 -39.09 2.83
CA LEU A 101 18.91 -39.57 1.62
C LEU A 101 19.63 -40.90 1.86
N ASP A 102 20.29 -41.05 3.01
CA ASP A 102 20.94 -42.31 3.38
C ASP A 102 19.94 -43.44 3.63
N LYS A 103 18.78 -43.14 4.23
CA LYS A 103 17.69 -44.13 4.37
C LYS A 103 17.17 -44.57 3.01
N ILE A 104 16.89 -43.64 2.10
CA ILE A 104 16.45 -43.93 0.73
C ILE A 104 17.46 -44.84 0.03
N ARG A 105 18.75 -44.50 0.09
CA ARG A 105 19.83 -45.31 -0.51
C ARG A 105 19.88 -46.72 0.08
N LYS A 106 19.70 -46.89 1.38
CA LYS A 106 19.66 -48.22 2.03
C LYS A 106 18.45 -49.04 1.57
N GLU A 107 17.28 -48.42 1.44
CA GLU A 107 16.09 -49.10 0.90
C GLU A 107 16.31 -49.51 -0.56
N GLU A 108 16.93 -48.66 -1.39
CA GLU A 108 17.30 -49.00 -2.78
C GLU A 108 18.25 -50.19 -2.87
N GLN A 109 19.28 -50.22 -2.01
CA GLN A 109 20.22 -51.34 -1.95
C GLN A 109 19.53 -52.66 -1.56
N MET A 110 18.58 -52.60 -0.62
CA MET A 110 17.85 -53.80 -0.20
C MET A 110 16.86 -54.27 -1.27
N ILE A 111 16.18 -53.36 -1.97
CA ILE A 111 15.34 -53.69 -3.12
C ILE A 111 16.18 -54.40 -4.20
N ALA A 112 17.34 -53.85 -4.56
CA ALA A 112 18.23 -54.46 -5.55
C ALA A 112 18.71 -55.86 -5.12
N TYR A 113 19.09 -56.02 -3.86
CA TYR A 113 19.48 -57.33 -3.31
C TYR A 113 18.34 -58.36 -3.38
N LEU A 114 17.12 -57.98 -2.98
CA LEU A 114 15.97 -58.89 -3.03
C LEU A 114 15.56 -59.22 -4.48
N ASP A 115 15.77 -58.29 -5.43
CA ASP A 115 15.61 -58.56 -6.86
C ASP A 115 16.63 -59.61 -7.35
N GLU A 116 17.90 -59.51 -6.96
CA GLU A 116 18.92 -60.52 -7.26
C GLU A 116 18.59 -61.90 -6.65
N VAL A 117 18.06 -61.92 -5.42
CA VAL A 117 17.57 -63.15 -4.77
C VAL A 117 16.41 -63.76 -5.56
N ASN A 118 15.48 -62.95 -6.07
CA ASN A 118 14.38 -63.43 -6.93
C ASN A 118 14.89 -64.04 -8.24
N GLN A 119 15.90 -63.43 -8.86
CA GLN A 119 16.55 -63.96 -10.05
C GLN A 119 17.23 -65.30 -9.75
N SER A 120 17.98 -65.39 -8.65
CA SER A 120 18.70 -66.60 -8.23
C SER A 120 17.75 -67.75 -7.86
N LEU A 121 16.64 -67.45 -7.16
CA LEU A 121 15.58 -68.43 -6.87
C LEU A 121 15.01 -69.03 -8.16
N SER A 122 14.95 -68.26 -9.25
CA SER A 122 14.44 -68.72 -10.53
C SER A 122 15.27 -69.85 -11.13
N SER A 123 16.60 -69.85 -10.95
CA SER A 123 17.51 -70.88 -11.47
C SER A 123 17.69 -72.10 -10.56
N LEU A 124 17.27 -72.04 -9.29
CA LEU A 124 17.42 -73.17 -8.37
C LEU A 124 16.45 -74.32 -8.69
N THR A 125 16.97 -75.56 -8.66
CA THR A 125 16.23 -76.82 -8.69
C THR A 125 15.79 -77.20 -7.28
N MET A 126 14.50 -77.04 -6.99
CA MET A 126 13.88 -77.37 -5.70
C MET A 126 12.37 -77.63 -5.90
N ASP A 127 11.68 -78.04 -4.84
CA ASP A 127 10.22 -78.25 -4.87
C ASP A 127 9.47 -76.96 -5.30
N SER A 128 8.44 -77.15 -6.14
CA SER A 128 7.72 -76.04 -6.76
C SER A 128 6.88 -75.22 -5.77
N GLU A 129 6.34 -75.87 -4.73
CA GLU A 129 5.53 -75.22 -3.72
C GLU A 129 6.42 -74.40 -2.79
N GLU A 130 7.55 -74.98 -2.37
CA GLU A 130 8.55 -74.30 -1.54
C GLU A 130 9.20 -73.11 -2.26
N LYS A 131 9.53 -73.26 -3.55
CA LYS A 131 10.01 -72.16 -4.41
C LYS A 131 8.98 -71.04 -4.55
N GLY A 132 7.71 -71.42 -4.71
CA GLY A 132 6.58 -70.48 -4.73
C GLY A 132 6.43 -69.72 -3.41
N ARG A 133 6.61 -70.42 -2.27
CA ARG A 133 6.56 -69.83 -0.92
C ARG A 133 7.68 -68.81 -0.71
N LEU A 134 8.92 -69.15 -1.06
CA LEU A 134 10.08 -68.26 -0.94
C LEU A 134 9.92 -67.01 -1.83
N ARG A 135 9.48 -67.16 -3.08
CA ARG A 135 9.20 -66.02 -3.96
C ARG A 135 8.15 -65.08 -3.41
N ARG A 136 7.03 -65.62 -2.88
CA ARG A 136 5.98 -64.78 -2.28
C ARG A 136 6.52 -63.98 -1.09
N SER A 137 7.25 -64.64 -0.19
CA SER A 137 7.88 -63.97 0.95
C SER A 137 8.87 -62.89 0.52
N ASN A 138 9.69 -63.15 -0.50
CA ASN A 138 10.64 -62.18 -1.02
C ASN A 138 9.96 -60.95 -1.66
N VAL A 139 8.88 -61.19 -2.43
CA VAL A 139 8.05 -60.11 -3.00
C VAL A 139 7.38 -59.27 -1.90
N GLU A 140 6.95 -59.87 -0.80
CA GLU A 140 6.41 -59.14 0.35
C GLU A 140 7.46 -58.23 1.01
N LEU A 141 8.69 -58.74 1.21
CA LEU A 141 9.81 -57.94 1.72
C LEU A 141 10.13 -56.76 0.79
N MET A 142 10.24 -57.01 -0.52
CA MET A 142 10.45 -55.96 -1.51
C MET A 142 9.35 -54.90 -1.47
N ARG A 143 8.09 -55.31 -1.33
CA ARG A 143 6.96 -54.39 -1.17
C ARG A 143 7.14 -53.50 0.06
N GLY A 144 7.60 -54.06 1.18
CA GLY A 144 7.92 -53.32 2.39
C GLY A 144 9.00 -52.26 2.17
N HIS A 145 10.12 -52.64 1.57
CA HIS A 145 11.22 -51.70 1.25
C HIS A 145 10.79 -50.61 0.26
N HIS A 146 10.01 -50.95 -0.78
CA HIS A 146 9.41 -49.96 -1.67
C HIS A 146 8.47 -49.00 -0.93
N ALA A 147 7.68 -49.48 0.02
CA ALA A 147 6.80 -48.63 0.83
C ALA A 147 7.61 -47.67 1.71
N ASN A 148 8.65 -48.17 2.42
CA ASN A 148 9.54 -47.34 3.22
C ASN A 148 10.25 -46.28 2.39
N LYS A 149 10.80 -46.66 1.23
CA LYS A 149 11.44 -45.72 0.30
C LYS A 149 10.49 -44.59 -0.07
N ARG A 150 9.25 -44.90 -0.48
CA ARG A 150 8.24 -43.89 -0.84
C ARG A 150 7.93 -42.94 0.33
N VAL A 151 7.84 -43.46 1.56
CA VAL A 151 7.65 -42.64 2.76
C VAL A 151 8.81 -41.66 2.94
N TYR A 152 10.06 -42.13 2.89
CA TYR A 152 11.23 -41.25 3.03
C TYR A 152 11.35 -40.22 1.89
N GLU A 153 11.04 -40.60 0.66
CA GLU A 153 11.01 -39.68 -0.49
C GLU A 153 9.93 -38.59 -0.32
N THR A 154 8.78 -38.95 0.27
CA THR A 154 7.69 -38.00 0.55
C THR A 154 8.13 -37.00 1.62
N ILE A 155 8.66 -37.49 2.74
CA ILE A 155 9.16 -36.63 3.82
C ILE A 155 10.28 -35.71 3.31
N LEU A 156 11.21 -36.20 2.49
CA LEU A 156 12.28 -35.39 1.91
C LEU A 156 11.73 -34.27 1.01
N LYS A 157 10.74 -34.59 0.17
CA LYS A 157 10.07 -33.60 -0.68
C LYS A 157 9.39 -32.54 0.17
N ASP A 158 8.67 -32.96 1.20
CA ASP A 158 7.92 -32.07 2.07
C ASP A 158 8.84 -31.20 2.94
N LEU A 159 9.97 -31.76 3.42
CA LEU A 159 11.02 -31.02 4.12
C LEU A 159 11.59 -29.89 3.27
N ARG A 160 11.89 -30.16 1.98
CA ARG A 160 12.36 -29.14 1.03
C ARG A 160 11.30 -28.07 0.73
N ALA A 161 10.03 -28.47 0.65
CA ALA A 161 8.94 -27.52 0.47
C ALA A 161 8.76 -26.62 1.70
N TYR A 162 8.86 -27.20 2.90
CA TYR A 162 8.82 -26.47 4.16
C TYR A 162 9.99 -25.50 4.30
N ASP A 163 11.22 -25.88 3.95
CA ASP A 163 12.39 -24.99 3.97
C ASP A 163 12.14 -23.73 3.13
N SER A 164 11.69 -23.90 1.89
CA SER A 164 11.32 -22.80 0.99
C SER A 164 10.19 -21.92 1.55
N TYR A 165 9.18 -22.51 2.19
CA TYR A 165 8.08 -21.80 2.82
C TYR A 165 8.52 -21.02 4.07
N SER A 166 9.31 -21.65 4.92
CA SER A 166 9.67 -21.15 6.26
C SER A 166 10.52 -19.87 6.20
N GLY A 167 11.27 -19.66 5.11
CA GLY A 167 12.06 -18.45 4.89
C GLY A 167 11.21 -17.17 4.84
N GLY A 168 9.93 -17.26 4.47
CA GLY A 168 9.00 -16.13 4.42
C GLY A 168 8.19 -15.87 5.70
N LEU A 169 8.32 -16.71 6.74
CA LEU A 169 7.51 -16.60 7.97
C LEU A 169 7.73 -15.28 8.72
N PHE A 170 8.88 -14.64 8.52
CA PHE A 170 9.30 -13.45 9.26
C PHE A 170 9.31 -12.17 8.40
N ASP A 171 8.80 -12.22 7.16
CA ASP A 171 8.82 -11.07 6.23
C ASP A 171 8.12 -9.82 6.77
N ASP A 172 7.01 -9.99 7.50
CA ASP A 172 6.26 -8.88 8.10
C ASP A 172 7.11 -8.13 9.15
N LEU A 173 8.02 -8.82 9.86
CA LEU A 173 8.89 -8.18 10.86
C LEU A 173 9.90 -7.23 10.23
N ALA A 174 10.45 -7.57 9.06
CA ALA A 174 11.40 -6.70 8.38
C ALA A 174 10.75 -5.35 8.00
N SER A 175 9.46 -5.37 7.64
CA SER A 175 8.73 -4.14 7.32
C SER A 175 8.47 -3.29 8.56
N ILE A 176 8.13 -3.92 9.70
CA ILE A 176 7.95 -3.23 10.99
C ILE A 176 9.29 -2.64 11.48
N ASP A 177 10.38 -3.38 11.37
CA ASP A 177 11.73 -2.98 11.80
C ASP A 177 12.22 -1.71 11.09
N VAL A 178 11.97 -1.61 9.77
CA VAL A 178 12.28 -0.39 9.00
C VAL A 178 11.56 0.83 9.57
N GLN A 179 10.26 0.71 9.89
CA GLN A 179 9.51 1.86 10.43
C GLN A 179 9.91 2.20 11.87
N LEU A 180 10.18 1.19 12.70
CA LEU A 180 10.71 1.40 14.06
C LEU A 180 12.05 2.12 14.02
N SER A 181 12.97 1.68 13.15
CA SER A 181 14.28 2.30 12.97
C SER A 181 14.15 3.77 12.54
N ARG A 182 13.25 4.08 11.60
CA ARG A 182 12.97 5.47 11.19
C ARG A 182 12.44 6.32 12.34
N GLY A 183 11.47 5.83 13.09
CA GLY A 183 10.91 6.57 14.23
C GLY A 183 11.92 6.77 15.36
N LEU A 184 12.76 5.77 15.66
CA LEU A 184 13.82 5.87 16.65
C LEU A 184 14.88 6.91 16.25
N ALA A 185 15.28 6.96 14.98
CA ALA A 185 16.22 7.96 14.48
C ALA A 185 15.70 9.40 14.66
N GLN A 186 14.38 9.62 14.57
CA GLN A 186 13.78 10.94 14.80
C GLN A 186 13.83 11.40 16.27
N ILE A 187 13.97 10.48 17.23
CA ILE A 187 14.13 10.84 18.65
C ILE A 187 15.44 11.58 18.89
N GLU A 188 16.52 11.22 18.19
CA GLU A 188 17.87 11.74 18.43
C GLU A 188 17.96 13.26 18.24
N THR A 189 17.10 13.84 17.39
CA THR A 189 17.09 15.28 17.07
C THR A 189 15.84 16.01 17.61
N SER A 190 15.10 15.38 18.52
CA SER A 190 13.79 15.86 18.97
C SER A 190 13.83 17.07 19.91
N TRP A 191 14.94 17.32 20.61
CA TRP A 191 15.04 18.41 21.58
C TRP A 191 15.62 19.70 20.98
N ASP A 192 14.88 20.80 21.04
CA ASP A 192 15.40 22.14 20.76
C ASP A 192 15.97 22.77 22.03
N ALA A 193 17.29 22.62 22.25
CA ALA A 193 17.94 23.21 23.42
C ALA A 193 17.85 24.74 23.47
N LYS A 194 17.72 25.43 22.33
CA LYS A 194 17.63 26.90 22.29
C LYS A 194 16.25 27.39 22.67
N LYS A 195 15.21 26.67 22.24
CA LYS A 195 13.81 27.01 22.53
C LYS A 195 13.29 26.35 23.82
N GLY A 196 13.98 25.36 24.35
CA GLY A 196 13.55 24.61 25.54
C GLY A 196 12.29 23.78 25.30
N VAL A 197 12.10 23.26 24.08
CA VAL A 197 10.90 22.54 23.67
C VAL A 197 11.24 21.31 22.83
N PHE A 198 10.34 20.33 22.82
CA PHE A 198 10.41 19.21 21.88
C PHE A 198 9.89 19.62 20.50
N LYS A 199 10.47 19.04 19.45
CA LYS A 199 10.05 19.17 18.06
C LYS A 199 9.37 17.88 17.63
N VAL A 200 8.14 18.00 17.15
CA VAL A 200 7.51 16.92 16.39
C VAL A 200 8.08 16.95 14.97
N PRO A 201 8.62 15.83 14.46
CA PRO A 201 9.05 15.71 13.07
C PRO A 201 7.88 15.99 12.12
N SER A 202 8.16 16.62 10.99
CA SER A 202 7.13 16.88 9.98
C SER A 202 6.70 15.60 9.26
N ASP A 203 7.62 14.66 9.04
CA ASP A 203 7.32 13.35 8.44
C ASP A 203 7.05 12.30 9.53
N LEU A 204 5.78 11.95 9.70
CA LEU A 204 5.30 10.87 10.57
C LEU A 204 4.77 9.67 9.78
N THR A 205 5.12 9.55 8.49
CA THR A 205 4.60 8.48 7.63
C THR A 205 4.93 7.09 8.17
N TRP A 206 6.09 6.91 8.83
CA TRP A 206 6.46 5.65 9.50
C TRP A 206 5.45 5.23 10.57
N ALA A 207 4.86 6.19 11.29
CA ALA A 207 3.84 5.92 12.30
C ALA A 207 2.54 5.44 11.63
N ASN A 208 2.17 6.03 10.48
CA ASN A 208 1.02 5.59 9.70
C ASN A 208 1.20 4.15 9.21
N TYR A 209 2.41 3.77 8.77
CA TYR A 209 2.71 2.38 8.39
C TYR A 209 2.60 1.41 9.58
N LEU A 210 3.12 1.77 10.76
CA LEU A 210 2.96 0.93 11.95
C LEU A 210 1.49 0.73 12.32
N THR A 211 0.68 1.78 12.24
CA THR A 211 -0.78 1.68 12.42
C THR A 211 -1.40 0.79 11.35
N ALA A 212 -1.05 0.98 10.08
CA ALA A 212 -1.55 0.14 8.99
C ALA A 212 -1.19 -1.34 9.18
N TYR A 213 0.02 -1.64 9.63
CA TYR A 213 0.45 -3.01 9.93
C TYR A 213 -0.34 -3.61 11.09
N ALA A 214 -0.58 -2.83 12.16
CA ALA A 214 -1.38 -3.26 13.30
C ALA A 214 -2.84 -3.54 12.92
N ASP A 215 -3.47 -2.64 12.18
CA ASP A 215 -4.89 -2.73 11.81
C ASP A 215 -5.16 -3.83 10.76
N THR A 216 -4.13 -4.23 10.01
CA THR A 216 -4.25 -5.25 8.96
C THR A 216 -3.68 -6.61 9.35
N LYS A 217 -3.08 -6.77 10.54
CA LYS A 217 -2.36 -7.99 10.94
C LYS A 217 -3.23 -9.25 10.91
N ASP A 218 -4.51 -9.11 11.28
CA ASP A 218 -5.47 -10.21 11.39
C ASP A 218 -6.33 -10.38 10.12
N LEU A 219 -6.15 -9.52 9.10
CA LEU A 219 -6.90 -9.61 7.85
C LEU A 219 -6.39 -10.78 7.00
N LYS A 220 -7.32 -11.60 6.49
CA LYS A 220 -7.03 -12.72 5.60
C LYS A 220 -6.91 -12.24 4.15
N LEU A 221 -5.84 -11.52 3.87
CA LEU A 221 -5.50 -11.01 2.54
C LEU A 221 -4.22 -11.69 2.02
N SER A 222 -4.07 -11.79 0.70
CA SER A 222 -2.77 -12.15 0.13
C SER A 222 -1.74 -11.06 0.46
N ARG A 223 -0.44 -11.39 0.36
CA ARG A 223 0.65 -10.43 0.62
C ARG A 223 0.50 -9.15 -0.21
N GLN A 224 0.13 -9.29 -1.49
CA GLN A 224 -0.03 -8.16 -2.40
C GLN A 224 -1.23 -7.28 -2.03
N GLU A 225 -2.37 -7.89 -1.69
CA GLU A 225 -3.57 -7.16 -1.26
C GLU A 225 -3.33 -6.44 0.07
N LYS A 226 -2.63 -7.08 1.01
CA LYS A 226 -2.25 -6.47 2.29
C LYS A 226 -1.33 -5.28 2.06
N ALA A 227 -0.31 -5.41 1.20
CA ALA A 227 0.57 -4.31 0.83
C ALA A 227 -0.18 -3.14 0.18
N PHE A 228 -1.13 -3.41 -0.71
CA PHE A 228 -1.99 -2.38 -1.31
C PHE A 228 -2.79 -1.62 -0.25
N VAL A 229 -3.53 -2.34 0.62
CA VAL A 229 -4.33 -1.73 1.70
C VAL A 229 -3.46 -0.90 2.63
N GLN A 230 -2.31 -1.42 3.05
CA GLN A 230 -1.38 -0.71 3.92
C GLN A 230 -0.81 0.56 3.27
N THR A 231 -0.56 0.52 1.95
CA THR A 231 -0.12 1.69 1.19
C THR A 231 -1.22 2.76 1.14
N MET A 232 -2.47 2.37 0.89
CA MET A 232 -3.62 3.28 0.90
C MET A 232 -3.76 3.98 2.26
N MET A 233 -3.56 3.24 3.35
CA MET A 233 -3.63 3.80 4.69
C MET A 233 -2.46 4.74 5.00
N ALA A 234 -1.24 4.35 4.66
CA ALA A 234 -0.06 5.06 5.11
C ALA A 234 0.29 6.29 4.26
N GLU A 235 0.08 6.23 2.95
CA GLU A 235 0.48 7.27 2.00
C GLU A 235 -0.61 8.30 1.69
N TYR A 236 -1.87 7.98 2.03
CA TYR A 236 -3.03 8.84 1.79
C TYR A 236 -3.87 9.10 3.06
N GLY A 237 -3.54 8.43 4.17
CA GLY A 237 -4.23 8.60 5.45
C GLY A 237 -5.59 7.90 5.55
N PHE A 238 -5.94 7.03 4.60
CA PHE A 238 -7.20 6.27 4.67
C PHE A 238 -7.25 5.36 5.90
N ASP A 239 -8.44 5.20 6.48
CA ASP A 239 -8.64 4.17 7.49
C ASP A 239 -8.73 2.77 6.84
N ALA A 240 -8.64 1.73 7.68
CA ALA A 240 -8.67 0.35 7.21
C ALA A 240 -9.98 0.00 6.49
N GLU A 241 -11.10 0.63 6.84
CA GLU A 241 -12.40 0.44 6.17
C GLU A 241 -12.33 0.98 4.74
N THR A 242 -11.94 2.25 4.56
CA THR A 242 -11.85 2.91 3.26
C THR A 242 -10.83 2.21 2.36
N ALA A 243 -9.67 1.84 2.89
CA ALA A 243 -8.65 1.10 2.14
C ALA A 243 -9.12 -0.29 1.67
N GLN A 244 -9.90 -1.02 2.50
CA GLN A 244 -10.51 -2.29 2.10
C GLN A 244 -11.65 -2.10 1.08
N GLN A 245 -12.39 -1.00 1.16
CA GLN A 245 -13.39 -0.66 0.13
C GLN A 245 -12.71 -0.42 -1.22
N LEU A 246 -11.56 0.28 -1.26
CA LEU A 246 -10.76 0.43 -2.48
C LEU A 246 -10.29 -0.93 -3.04
N LEU A 247 -9.80 -1.82 -2.18
CA LEU A 247 -9.44 -3.18 -2.58
C LEU A 247 -10.67 -3.94 -3.14
N THR A 248 -11.84 -3.77 -2.53
CA THR A 248 -13.08 -4.39 -2.99
C THR A 248 -13.46 -3.91 -4.39
N ILE A 249 -13.34 -2.61 -4.67
CA ILE A 249 -13.54 -2.04 -6.01
C ILE A 249 -12.59 -2.70 -7.02
N LYS A 250 -11.31 -2.85 -6.68
CA LYS A 250 -10.33 -3.52 -7.54
C LYS A 250 -10.73 -4.97 -7.84
N GLN A 251 -11.03 -5.75 -6.80
CA GLN A 251 -11.48 -7.14 -6.97
C GLN A 251 -12.79 -7.25 -7.76
N GLY A 252 -13.68 -6.26 -7.63
CA GLY A 252 -14.89 -6.15 -8.44
C GLY A 252 -14.59 -5.96 -9.92
N ILE A 253 -13.60 -5.14 -10.24
CA ILE A 253 -13.12 -4.91 -11.62
C ILE A 253 -12.52 -6.20 -12.18
N ASP A 254 -11.70 -6.91 -11.41
CA ASP A 254 -11.15 -8.21 -11.82
C ASP A 254 -12.25 -9.23 -12.15
N LYS A 255 -13.30 -9.28 -11.33
CA LYS A 255 -14.46 -10.16 -11.57
C LYS A 255 -15.30 -9.73 -12.77
N LYS A 256 -15.47 -8.42 -13.00
CA LYS A 256 -16.25 -7.87 -14.11
C LYS A 256 -15.53 -8.00 -15.45
N PHE A 257 -14.19 -7.93 -15.44
CA PHE A 257 -13.35 -7.95 -16.64
C PHE A 257 -12.28 -9.08 -16.60
N PRO A 258 -12.70 -10.36 -16.49
CA PRO A 258 -11.79 -11.48 -16.23
C PRO A 258 -10.86 -11.79 -17.42
N THR A 259 -11.25 -11.42 -18.63
CA THR A 259 -10.49 -11.66 -19.86
C THR A 259 -9.70 -10.44 -20.36
N SER A 260 -9.84 -9.29 -19.70
CA SER A 260 -9.10 -8.08 -20.07
C SER A 260 -7.63 -8.16 -19.62
N SER A 261 -6.78 -7.30 -20.18
CA SER A 261 -5.40 -7.14 -19.69
C SER A 261 -5.39 -6.54 -18.28
N GLN A 262 -4.29 -6.76 -17.55
CA GLN A 262 -4.09 -6.13 -16.25
C GLN A 262 -4.06 -4.60 -16.35
N GLU A 263 -3.36 -4.06 -17.36
CA GLU A 263 -3.31 -2.61 -17.64
C GLU A 263 -4.69 -2.00 -17.83
N PHE A 264 -5.59 -2.68 -18.55
CA PHE A 264 -6.96 -2.20 -18.72
C PHE A 264 -7.71 -2.16 -17.38
N ARG A 265 -7.57 -3.20 -16.55
CA ARG A 265 -8.23 -3.24 -15.24
C ARG A 265 -7.68 -2.17 -14.29
N ASP A 266 -6.38 -1.94 -14.34
CA ASP A 266 -5.72 -0.87 -13.58
C ASP A 266 -6.19 0.52 -14.04
N TYR A 267 -6.30 0.76 -15.35
CA TYR A 267 -6.93 1.98 -15.90
C TYR A 267 -8.37 2.15 -15.40
N ILE A 268 -9.20 1.11 -15.44
CA ILE A 268 -10.60 1.21 -14.97
C ILE A 268 -10.64 1.55 -13.48
N PHE A 269 -9.77 0.94 -12.66
CA PHE A 269 -9.69 1.25 -11.24
C PHE A 269 -9.38 2.74 -11.03
N LEU A 270 -8.29 3.23 -11.61
CA LEU A 270 -7.84 4.62 -11.51
C LEU A 270 -8.91 5.60 -12.01
N ARG A 271 -9.56 5.29 -13.14
CA ARG A 271 -10.61 6.14 -13.71
C ARG A 271 -11.85 6.19 -12.84
N VAL A 272 -12.24 5.07 -12.25
CA VAL A 272 -13.43 4.95 -11.38
C VAL A 272 -13.21 5.69 -10.06
N VAL A 273 -12.05 5.55 -9.42
CA VAL A 273 -11.77 6.27 -8.16
C VAL A 273 -11.53 7.76 -8.39
N GLY A 274 -10.82 8.13 -9.47
CA GLY A 274 -10.63 9.53 -9.87
C GLY A 274 -11.95 10.25 -10.18
N ALA A 275 -12.98 9.52 -10.63
CA ALA A 275 -14.33 10.07 -10.86
C ALA A 275 -15.02 10.57 -9.58
N ALA A 276 -14.50 10.28 -8.38
CA ALA A 276 -15.04 10.81 -7.14
C ALA A 276 -15.03 12.35 -7.14
N TYR A 277 -13.96 12.95 -7.67
CA TYR A 277 -13.80 14.39 -7.81
C TYR A 277 -13.81 14.85 -9.28
N TYR A 278 -13.11 14.14 -10.16
CA TYR A 278 -12.90 14.52 -11.55
C TYR A 278 -13.87 13.81 -12.51
N ASN A 279 -15.13 14.28 -12.55
CA ASN A 279 -16.18 13.66 -13.37
C ASN A 279 -16.98 14.66 -14.23
N ASP A 280 -16.48 15.87 -14.42
CA ASP A 280 -17.07 16.80 -15.37
C ASP A 280 -16.84 16.35 -16.83
N PHE A 281 -17.42 17.09 -17.78
CA PHE A 281 -17.28 16.76 -19.20
C PHE A 281 -15.83 16.79 -19.69
N ARG A 282 -15.00 17.72 -19.19
CA ARG A 282 -13.59 17.85 -19.62
C ARG A 282 -12.79 16.62 -19.22
N TRP A 283 -12.98 16.14 -18.00
CA TRP A 283 -12.31 14.93 -17.52
C TRP A 283 -12.86 13.66 -18.15
N LYS A 284 -14.13 13.61 -18.56
CA LYS A 284 -14.64 12.49 -19.38
C LYS A 284 -14.01 12.45 -20.75
N GLU A 285 -13.76 13.60 -21.37
CA GLU A 285 -13.04 13.65 -22.64
C GLU A 285 -11.57 13.26 -22.47
N THR A 286 -10.93 13.68 -21.38
CA THR A 286 -9.48 13.50 -21.10
C THR A 286 -9.12 12.10 -20.58
N ALA A 287 -9.76 11.68 -19.49
CA ALA A 287 -9.51 10.39 -18.86
C ALA A 287 -10.44 9.27 -19.39
N GLY A 288 -11.34 9.59 -20.32
CA GLY A 288 -12.27 8.64 -20.94
C GLY A 288 -13.63 8.54 -20.24
N HIS A 289 -14.65 8.11 -21.00
CA HIS A 289 -16.02 7.99 -20.53
C HIS A 289 -16.26 6.64 -19.84
N LEU A 290 -16.78 6.65 -18.61
CA LEU A 290 -17.15 5.43 -17.88
C LEU A 290 -18.39 4.75 -18.48
N LYS A 291 -19.23 5.49 -19.22
CA LYS A 291 -20.42 4.96 -19.94
C LYS A 291 -20.11 3.81 -20.90
N THR A 292 -18.86 3.67 -21.32
CA THR A 292 -18.39 2.55 -22.17
C THR A 292 -18.41 1.23 -21.42
N TYR A 293 -18.25 1.26 -20.09
CA TYR A 293 -18.03 0.10 -19.24
C TYR A 293 -19.15 -0.10 -18.21
N PHE A 294 -19.77 1.00 -17.79
CA PHE A 294 -20.81 1.03 -16.78
C PHE A 294 -22.01 1.86 -17.26
N TYR A 295 -23.05 1.17 -17.70
CA TYR A 295 -24.23 1.83 -18.26
C TYR A 295 -25.53 1.10 -17.97
N ASN A 296 -26.63 1.86 -18.00
CA ASN A 296 -27.99 1.34 -18.07
C ASN A 296 -28.50 1.45 -19.51
N VAL A 297 -29.17 0.40 -20.00
CA VAL A 297 -29.84 0.42 -21.29
C VAL A 297 -31.27 0.89 -21.08
N THR A 298 -31.63 2.01 -21.69
CA THR A 298 -33.01 2.51 -21.70
C THR A 298 -33.65 2.25 -23.06
N VAL A 299 -34.89 1.75 -23.06
CA VAL A 299 -35.66 1.53 -24.28
C VAL A 299 -36.02 2.91 -24.84
N GLY A 300 -35.47 3.25 -26.01
CA GLY A 300 -35.80 4.51 -26.68
C GLY A 300 -37.21 4.49 -27.29
N SER A 301 -37.65 5.66 -27.74
CA SER A 301 -38.97 5.90 -28.37
C SER A 301 -39.42 4.73 -29.28
N SER A 302 -40.66 4.28 -29.09
CA SER A 302 -41.35 3.27 -29.90
C SER A 302 -41.42 3.61 -31.39
N ILE A 303 -41.07 4.84 -31.78
CA ILE A 303 -41.06 5.35 -33.16
C ILE A 303 -39.72 5.07 -33.86
N THR A 304 -38.60 5.04 -33.13
CA THR A 304 -37.25 4.95 -33.73
C THR A 304 -36.53 3.62 -33.47
N GLY A 305 -37.01 2.83 -32.50
CA GLY A 305 -36.45 1.50 -32.18
C GLY A 305 -35.01 1.50 -31.66
N LYS A 306 -34.38 2.65 -31.40
CA LYS A 306 -32.98 2.75 -30.95
C LYS A 306 -32.90 2.85 -29.41
N SER A 307 -32.26 1.87 -28.78
CA SER A 307 -31.91 1.91 -27.35
C SER A 307 -30.90 3.03 -27.06
N ARG A 308 -31.02 3.67 -25.89
CA ARG A 308 -30.03 4.66 -25.41
C ARG A 308 -29.25 4.10 -24.22
N THR A 309 -27.95 4.30 -24.27
CA THR A 309 -27.01 3.97 -23.20
C THR A 309 -26.81 5.20 -22.31
N VAL A 310 -27.09 5.07 -21.01
CA VAL A 310 -26.88 6.14 -20.01
C VAL A 310 -25.80 5.70 -19.04
N GLU A 311 -24.81 6.56 -18.80
CA GLU A 311 -23.74 6.31 -17.82
C GLU A 311 -24.33 6.07 -16.43
N LYS A 312 -23.86 5.03 -15.74
CA LYS A 312 -24.25 4.79 -14.35
C LYS A 312 -23.68 5.88 -13.44
N PRO A 313 -24.45 6.40 -12.46
CA PRO A 313 -23.89 7.21 -11.39
C PRO A 313 -22.76 6.49 -10.67
N LEU A 314 -21.75 7.21 -10.18
CA LEU A 314 -20.59 6.61 -9.49
C LEU A 314 -20.99 5.70 -8.33
N LEU A 315 -22.04 6.09 -7.60
CA LEU A 315 -22.63 5.27 -6.54
C LEU A 315 -23.09 3.89 -7.04
N GLU A 316 -23.75 3.83 -8.20
CA GLU A 316 -24.18 2.56 -8.80
C GLU A 316 -22.98 1.74 -9.31
N ILE A 317 -21.94 2.42 -9.81
CA ILE A 317 -20.69 1.77 -10.23
C ILE A 317 -20.03 1.08 -9.03
N PHE A 318 -19.88 1.77 -7.89
CA PHE A 318 -19.31 1.18 -6.67
C PHE A 318 -20.13 -0.03 -6.16
N LYS A 319 -21.46 0.06 -6.22
CA LYS A 319 -22.35 -1.06 -5.89
C LYS A 319 -22.15 -2.25 -6.82
N GLU A 320 -22.05 -2.00 -8.11
CA GLU A 320 -21.79 -3.04 -9.12
C GLU A 320 -20.42 -3.70 -8.93
N LEU A 321 -19.42 -2.93 -8.48
CA LEU A 321 -18.05 -3.40 -8.21
C LEU A 321 -17.88 -4.01 -6.81
N GLY A 322 -18.94 -4.12 -6.00
CA GLY A 322 -18.93 -4.96 -4.79
C GLY A 322 -19.26 -4.25 -3.49
N ILE A 323 -19.32 -2.91 -3.45
CA ILE A 323 -19.78 -2.16 -2.27
C ILE A 323 -21.30 -2.13 -2.25
N LYS A 324 -21.90 -3.26 -1.86
CA LYS A 324 -23.36 -3.48 -2.02
C LYS A 324 -24.22 -2.51 -1.22
N ASP A 325 -23.76 -2.15 -0.02
CA ASP A 325 -24.45 -1.20 0.83
C ASP A 325 -24.33 0.22 0.27
N GLU A 326 -25.46 0.93 0.20
CA GLU A 326 -25.49 2.27 -0.37
C GLU A 326 -24.80 3.30 0.52
N THR A 327 -24.88 3.13 1.84
CA THR A 327 -24.23 4.01 2.82
C THR A 327 -22.72 3.86 2.72
N ASP A 328 -22.22 2.64 2.64
CA ASP A 328 -20.79 2.38 2.48
C ASP A 328 -20.25 2.94 1.15
N ALA A 329 -21.02 2.80 0.06
CA ALA A 329 -20.64 3.41 -1.21
C ALA A 329 -20.64 4.95 -1.15
N LYS A 330 -21.59 5.57 -0.43
CA LYS A 330 -21.60 7.02 -0.16
C LYS A 330 -20.42 7.45 0.70
N LYS A 331 -20.09 6.70 1.75
CA LYS A 331 -18.93 6.94 2.61
C LYS A 331 -17.64 6.89 1.82
N LEU A 332 -17.45 5.90 0.94
CA LEU A 332 -16.26 5.84 0.10
C LEU A 332 -16.11 7.09 -0.78
N ILE A 333 -17.18 7.48 -1.49
CA ILE A 333 -17.18 8.70 -2.32
C ILE A 333 -16.85 9.94 -1.48
N TYR A 334 -17.45 10.05 -0.29
CA TYR A 334 -17.21 11.16 0.62
C TYR A 334 -15.77 11.21 1.13
N ASN A 335 -15.20 10.08 1.55
CA ASN A 335 -13.82 10.03 2.03
C ASN A 335 -12.80 10.29 0.92
N LEU A 336 -13.07 9.87 -0.32
CA LEU A 336 -12.22 10.22 -1.47
C LEU A 336 -12.19 11.73 -1.72
N ARG A 337 -13.35 12.40 -1.63
CA ARG A 337 -13.44 13.86 -1.77
C ARG A 337 -12.82 14.59 -0.59
N LEU A 338 -13.02 14.08 0.62
CA LEU A 338 -12.46 14.68 1.82
C LEU A 338 -10.94 14.56 1.82
N GLN A 339 -10.39 13.42 1.37
CA GLN A 339 -8.95 13.24 1.20
C GLN A 339 -8.39 14.19 0.14
N HIS A 340 -9.05 14.32 -1.01
CA HIS A 340 -8.70 15.33 -2.03
C HIS A 340 -8.62 16.74 -1.44
N GLU A 341 -9.65 17.18 -0.71
CA GLU A 341 -9.71 18.54 -0.16
C GLU A 341 -8.70 18.79 0.98
N MET A 342 -8.34 17.74 1.74
CA MET A 342 -7.48 17.85 2.93
C MET A 342 -6.02 17.49 2.68
N ALA A 343 -5.70 16.85 1.55
CA ALA A 343 -4.39 16.27 1.27
C ALA A 343 -3.26 17.29 1.42
N GLY A 344 -3.45 18.52 0.92
CA GLY A 344 -2.43 19.57 0.94
C GLY A 344 -2.15 20.22 2.31
N GLY A 345 -2.88 19.84 3.36
CA GLY A 345 -2.66 20.34 4.72
C GLY A 345 -2.98 21.81 4.96
N LYS A 346 -3.78 22.41 4.07
CA LYS A 346 -4.25 23.79 4.16
C LYS A 346 -5.66 23.93 4.75
N SER A 347 -6.40 22.82 4.89
CA SER A 347 -7.76 22.85 5.46
C SER A 347 -7.73 23.12 6.96
N ASP A 348 -8.73 23.84 7.44
CA ASP A 348 -8.84 24.22 8.84
C ASP A 348 -9.53 23.15 9.69
N ASN A 349 -9.17 23.14 10.98
CA ASN A 349 -9.87 22.35 11.99
C ASN A 349 -11.21 23.00 12.33
N ILE A 350 -12.07 22.25 13.04
CA ILE A 350 -13.43 22.72 13.32
C ILE A 350 -13.47 23.99 14.17
N GLU A 351 -12.56 24.15 15.11
CA GLU A 351 -12.46 25.36 15.93
C GLU A 351 -12.26 26.60 15.06
N LYS A 352 -11.29 26.56 14.15
CA LYS A 352 -11.03 27.65 13.21
C LYS A 352 -12.18 27.89 12.23
N ILE A 353 -12.79 26.82 11.70
CA ILE A 353 -13.94 26.96 10.80
C ILE A 353 -15.08 27.70 11.51
N LYS A 354 -15.39 27.35 12.76
CA LYS A 354 -16.42 28.03 13.56
C LYS A 354 -16.07 29.49 13.81
N ASP A 355 -14.81 29.77 14.15
CA ASP A 355 -14.31 31.12 14.36
C ASP A 355 -14.44 31.98 13.10
N ASP A 356 -14.10 31.43 11.94
CA ASP A 356 -14.15 32.14 10.66
C ASP A 356 -15.58 32.30 10.15
N ASP A 357 -16.45 31.32 10.37
CA ASP A 357 -17.90 31.45 10.15
C ASP A 357 -18.47 32.60 10.99
N GLN A 358 -18.09 32.68 12.26
CA GLN A 358 -18.52 33.76 13.15
C GLN A 358 -17.99 35.13 12.69
N LYS A 359 -16.73 35.22 12.27
CA LYS A 359 -16.11 36.48 11.82
C LYS A 359 -16.67 36.98 10.49
N ASN A 360 -16.89 36.07 9.55
CA ASN A 360 -17.23 36.39 8.15
C ASN A 360 -18.72 36.26 7.84
N GLY A 361 -19.53 35.72 8.77
CA GLY A 361 -20.95 35.47 8.56
C GLY A 361 -21.23 34.35 7.56
N THR A 362 -20.33 33.39 7.44
CA THR A 362 -20.48 32.19 6.61
C THR A 362 -21.07 31.02 7.42
N ASN A 363 -21.39 29.91 6.76
CA ASN A 363 -22.04 28.74 7.37
C ASN A 363 -21.37 27.42 6.96
N HIS A 364 -20.05 27.44 6.78
CA HIS A 364 -19.28 26.29 6.34
C HIS A 364 -19.41 25.10 7.30
N TYR A 365 -19.28 25.34 8.61
CA TYR A 365 -19.43 24.32 9.64
C TYR A 365 -20.76 23.57 9.54
N ASP A 366 -21.88 24.30 9.49
CA ASP A 366 -23.21 23.69 9.41
C ASP A 366 -23.43 22.92 8.11
N SER A 367 -22.86 23.41 6.99
CA SER A 367 -22.92 22.73 5.70
C SER A 367 -22.14 21.41 5.70
N TYR A 368 -20.91 21.41 6.20
CA TYR A 368 -20.07 20.22 6.31
C TYR A 368 -20.68 19.22 7.28
N LYS A 369 -21.16 19.68 8.43
CA LYS A 369 -21.86 18.86 9.41
C LYS A 369 -23.10 18.21 8.82
N SER A 370 -23.97 18.97 8.15
CA SER A 370 -25.18 18.43 7.54
C SER A 370 -24.87 17.36 6.47
N THR A 371 -23.81 17.54 5.70
CA THR A 371 -23.35 16.55 4.72
C THR A 371 -22.87 15.27 5.39
N TYR A 372 -22.04 15.38 6.44
CA TYR A 372 -21.61 14.25 7.26
C TYR A 372 -22.81 13.50 7.85
N GLU A 373 -23.72 14.20 8.52
CA GLU A 373 -24.90 13.61 9.17
C GLU A 373 -25.80 12.88 8.16
N GLY A 374 -25.94 13.43 6.95
CA GLY A 374 -26.72 12.81 5.87
C GLY A 374 -26.12 11.52 5.33
N ILE A 375 -24.80 11.32 5.47
CA ILE A 375 -24.07 10.14 4.98
C ILE A 375 -23.87 9.11 6.09
N TYR A 376 -23.44 9.54 7.27
CA TYR A 376 -23.10 8.65 8.38
C TYR A 376 -24.30 8.33 9.28
N GLY A 377 -25.37 9.15 9.24
CA GLY A 377 -26.51 9.03 10.14
C GLY A 377 -26.19 9.38 11.61
N ASP A 378 -24.96 9.80 11.90
CA ASP A 378 -24.48 10.18 13.21
C ASP A 378 -24.51 11.70 13.39
N LYS A 379 -25.19 12.17 14.45
CA LYS A 379 -25.38 13.60 14.77
C LYS A 379 -24.46 14.14 15.86
N GLY A 380 -23.67 13.27 16.49
CA GLY A 380 -22.90 13.60 17.69
C GLY A 380 -21.42 13.84 17.45
N ASN A 381 -20.81 13.15 16.48
CA ASN A 381 -19.35 13.05 16.41
C ASN A 381 -18.69 13.77 15.23
N PHE A 382 -19.39 14.71 14.56
CA PHE A 382 -18.84 15.41 13.40
C PHE A 382 -17.49 16.09 13.70
N ASP A 383 -17.37 16.79 14.82
CA ASP A 383 -16.15 17.53 15.16
C ASP A 383 -14.94 16.59 15.27
N GLN A 384 -15.11 15.50 16.01
CA GLN A 384 -14.07 14.47 16.17
C GLN A 384 -13.76 13.78 14.84
N PHE A 385 -14.78 13.48 14.04
CA PHE A 385 -14.61 12.90 12.71
C PHE A 385 -13.77 13.82 11.83
N TRP A 386 -14.16 15.09 11.67
CA TRP A 386 -13.48 16.05 10.81
C TRP A 386 -12.02 16.22 11.24
N ASP A 387 -11.76 16.53 12.50
CA ASP A 387 -10.40 16.80 12.97
C ASP A 387 -9.51 15.55 12.89
N SER A 388 -10.08 14.35 13.10
CA SER A 388 -9.33 13.10 12.91
C SER A 388 -9.01 12.82 11.45
N LYS A 389 -9.96 13.04 10.52
CA LYS A 389 -9.75 12.90 9.07
C LYS A 389 -8.79 13.96 8.55
N LEU A 390 -8.90 15.21 8.99
CA LEU A 390 -7.97 16.27 8.67
C LEU A 390 -6.56 15.88 9.07
N LYS A 391 -6.36 15.44 10.32
CA LYS A 391 -5.05 15.00 10.79
C LYS A 391 -4.50 13.84 9.96
N ALA A 392 -5.33 12.85 9.62
CA ALA A 392 -4.91 11.68 8.86
C ALA A 392 -4.62 12.03 7.39
N TYR A 393 -5.57 12.63 6.67
CA TYR A 393 -5.48 12.92 5.23
C TYR A 393 -4.46 14.01 4.89
N SER A 394 -4.17 14.93 5.81
CA SER A 394 -3.15 15.96 5.59
C SER A 394 -1.73 15.57 6.03
N ASN A 395 -1.51 14.33 6.49
CA ASN A 395 -0.26 13.93 7.14
C ASN A 395 0.12 14.89 8.29
N ASN A 396 -0.84 15.18 9.18
CA ASN A 396 -0.68 16.15 10.27
C ASN A 396 -0.22 17.54 9.77
N GLY A 397 -0.76 17.98 8.62
CA GLY A 397 -0.44 19.25 7.96
C GLY A 397 0.81 19.24 7.07
N ALA A 398 1.58 18.13 7.02
CA ALA A 398 2.77 18.01 6.18
C ALA A 398 2.48 17.67 4.71
N GLY A 399 1.24 17.30 4.38
CA GLY A 399 0.78 16.94 3.06
C GLY A 399 0.89 15.44 2.76
N HIS A 400 -0.20 14.83 2.28
CA HIS A 400 -0.18 13.55 1.55
C HIS A 400 -0.35 13.81 0.06
N ALA A 401 -0.05 12.84 -0.81
CA ALA A 401 -0.48 12.93 -2.20
C ALA A 401 -2.01 13.00 -2.29
N ASP A 402 -2.56 13.83 -3.17
CA ASP A 402 -3.98 13.75 -3.50
C ASP A 402 -4.27 12.49 -4.31
N PHE A 403 -5.03 11.57 -3.71
CA PHE A 403 -5.29 10.26 -4.31
C PHE A 403 -6.17 10.35 -5.55
N THR A 404 -7.17 11.24 -5.56
CA THR A 404 -8.08 11.34 -6.71
C THR A 404 -7.45 12.09 -7.86
N HIS A 405 -6.61 13.09 -7.58
CA HIS A 405 -5.77 13.77 -8.57
C HIS A 405 -4.81 12.76 -9.20
N GLN A 406 -3.99 12.09 -8.37
CA GLN A 406 -3.06 11.07 -8.87
C GLN A 406 -3.77 10.00 -9.71
N SER A 407 -4.94 9.56 -9.25
CA SER A 407 -5.72 8.55 -9.97
C SER A 407 -6.23 9.03 -11.33
N ILE A 408 -6.73 10.26 -11.43
CA ILE A 408 -7.22 10.78 -12.72
C ILE A 408 -6.07 11.08 -13.69
N THR A 409 -4.92 11.54 -13.18
CA THR A 409 -3.70 11.76 -13.94
C THR A 409 -3.20 10.44 -14.52
N MET A 410 -3.03 9.40 -13.68
CA MET A 410 -2.65 8.08 -14.16
C MET A 410 -3.68 7.46 -15.10
N ALA A 411 -4.99 7.63 -14.85
CA ALA A 411 -6.04 7.17 -15.75
C ALA A 411 -5.94 7.82 -17.13
N THR A 412 -5.59 9.11 -17.21
CA THR A 412 -5.35 9.83 -18.46
C THR A 412 -4.15 9.24 -19.21
N HIS A 413 -3.08 8.89 -18.50
CA HIS A 413 -1.89 8.26 -19.09
C HIS A 413 -2.15 6.87 -19.68
N LEU A 414 -3.00 6.08 -19.02
CA LEU A 414 -3.36 4.70 -19.40
C LEU A 414 -4.60 4.60 -20.29
N ASN A 415 -5.26 5.71 -20.60
CA ASN A 415 -6.51 5.68 -21.35
C ASN A 415 -6.32 5.00 -22.73
N PRO A 416 -7.03 3.89 -23.01
CA PRO A 416 -6.84 3.09 -24.22
C PRO A 416 -7.34 3.77 -25.50
N ASN A 417 -8.15 4.83 -25.40
CA ASN A 417 -8.72 5.50 -26.58
C ASN A 417 -7.65 6.19 -27.41
N GLN A 418 -7.59 5.84 -28.71
CA GLN A 418 -6.50 6.27 -29.60
C GLN A 418 -6.49 7.78 -29.94
N VAL A 419 -7.65 8.44 -29.92
CA VAL A 419 -7.84 9.87 -30.22
C VAL A 419 -8.97 10.42 -29.34
N GLN A 420 -8.71 11.53 -28.66
CA GLN A 420 -9.69 12.30 -27.90
C GLN A 420 -9.82 13.73 -28.44
N LEU A 421 -10.89 14.44 -28.09
CA LEU A 421 -11.03 15.86 -28.40
C LEU A 421 -9.90 16.70 -27.78
N ALA A 422 -9.39 16.31 -26.61
CA ALA A 422 -8.25 16.95 -25.95
C ALA A 422 -6.97 16.84 -26.80
N ASP A 423 -6.77 15.74 -27.53
CA ASP A 423 -5.58 15.50 -28.36
C ASP A 423 -5.50 16.45 -29.56
N VAL A 424 -6.63 17.03 -30.00
CA VAL A 424 -6.72 17.95 -31.14
C VAL A 424 -6.10 19.32 -30.81
N TYR A 425 -5.96 19.67 -29.53
CA TYR A 425 -5.46 20.97 -29.06
C TYR A 425 -4.02 20.95 -28.53
N GLY A 426 -3.23 19.94 -28.88
CA GLY A 426 -1.81 19.91 -28.44
C GLY A 426 -1.06 18.60 -28.63
N GLY A 427 -1.72 17.50 -29.04
CA GLY A 427 -1.08 16.18 -29.13
C GLY A 427 -1.12 15.38 -27.82
N ARG A 428 -1.11 14.04 -27.94
CA ARG A 428 -1.45 13.11 -26.85
C ARG A 428 -0.41 12.99 -25.74
N GLU A 429 0.87 13.24 -26.02
CA GLU A 429 1.89 13.32 -24.94
C GLU A 429 1.71 14.57 -24.10
N ASN A 430 1.31 15.70 -24.72
CA ASN A 430 1.01 16.91 -23.99
C ASN A 430 -0.23 16.73 -23.10
N VAL A 431 -1.30 16.05 -23.55
CA VAL A 431 -2.50 15.81 -22.71
C VAL A 431 -2.17 15.04 -21.42
N LYS A 432 -1.18 14.14 -21.46
CA LYS A 432 -0.74 13.36 -20.30
C LYS A 432 -0.03 14.23 -19.26
N ASP A 433 0.91 15.05 -19.68
CA ASP A 433 1.63 15.95 -18.77
C ASP A 433 0.74 17.11 -18.30
N LEU A 434 -0.14 17.62 -19.18
CA LEU A 434 -1.15 18.63 -18.86
C LEU A 434 -2.21 18.15 -17.86
N SER A 435 -2.43 16.84 -17.75
CA SER A 435 -3.33 16.29 -16.73
C SER A 435 -2.71 16.20 -15.34
N GLY A 436 -1.40 16.45 -15.20
CA GLY A 436 -0.69 16.51 -13.92
C GLY A 436 0.30 17.67 -13.90
N TRP A 437 1.58 17.39 -13.63
CA TRP A 437 2.61 18.41 -13.34
C TRP A 437 2.66 19.60 -14.29
N GLU A 438 2.45 19.42 -15.60
CA GLU A 438 2.46 20.54 -16.53
C GLU A 438 1.20 21.39 -16.36
N GLY A 439 0.04 20.78 -16.18
CA GLY A 439 -1.22 21.51 -15.90
C GLY A 439 -1.15 22.33 -14.62
N ASP A 440 -0.51 21.80 -13.59
CA ASP A 440 -0.45 22.42 -12.26
C ASP A 440 0.66 23.46 -12.13
N THR A 441 1.71 23.37 -12.95
CA THR A 441 2.83 24.34 -12.96
C THR A 441 2.74 25.40 -14.06
N THR A 442 1.77 25.32 -14.97
CA THR A 442 1.69 26.18 -16.16
C THR A 442 0.27 26.69 -16.44
N PHE A 443 0.15 27.64 -17.37
CA PHE A 443 -1.13 28.05 -17.96
C PHE A 443 -1.49 27.22 -19.21
N ASN A 444 -0.79 26.11 -19.47
CA ASN A 444 -0.92 25.38 -20.73
C ASN A 444 -2.23 24.56 -20.79
N ALA A 445 -2.74 24.12 -19.64
CA ALA A 445 -3.97 23.33 -19.58
C ALA A 445 -5.23 24.20 -19.64
N ASN A 446 -5.19 25.38 -19.02
CA ASN A 446 -6.28 26.35 -18.96
C ASN A 446 -5.76 27.72 -18.49
N ASP A 447 -6.62 28.76 -18.52
CA ASP A 447 -6.29 30.11 -18.03
C ASP A 447 -6.26 30.22 -16.48
N MET A 448 -6.34 29.11 -15.73
CA MET A 448 -6.25 29.15 -14.27
C MET A 448 -4.80 29.31 -13.84
N LYS A 449 -4.62 30.00 -12.71
CA LYS A 449 -3.29 30.22 -12.14
C LYS A 449 -2.67 28.86 -11.75
N PRO A 450 -1.39 28.61 -12.08
CA PRO A 450 -0.63 27.47 -11.57
C PRO A 450 -0.79 27.32 -10.06
N SER A 451 -1.05 26.09 -9.62
CA SER A 451 -1.28 25.67 -8.24
C SER A 451 -0.71 24.27 -8.12
N ILE A 452 0.33 24.11 -7.30
CA ILE A 452 0.98 22.81 -7.09
C ILE A 452 1.34 22.70 -5.60
N GLY A 453 0.29 22.46 -4.80
CA GLY A 453 0.45 22.22 -3.37
C GLY A 453 1.32 21.00 -3.09
N GLU A 454 1.63 20.72 -1.82
CA GLU A 454 2.42 19.53 -1.47
C GLU A 454 1.71 18.23 -1.88
N ASP A 455 0.38 18.26 -1.92
CA ASP A 455 -0.50 17.21 -2.39
C ASP A 455 -0.40 16.96 -3.88
N ASP A 456 -0.58 17.99 -4.71
CA ASP A 456 -0.46 17.89 -6.16
C ASP A 456 1.00 17.59 -6.55
N TYR A 457 1.99 18.21 -5.88
CA TYR A 457 3.41 17.92 -6.06
C TYR A 457 3.72 16.42 -5.94
N LYS A 458 3.21 15.77 -4.88
CA LYS A 458 3.40 14.33 -4.69
C LYS A 458 2.58 13.54 -5.70
N ALA A 459 1.30 13.88 -5.90
CA ALA A 459 0.41 13.18 -6.83
C ALA A 459 0.99 13.15 -8.25
N ASP A 460 1.54 14.26 -8.72
CA ASP A 460 2.11 14.43 -10.04
C ASP A 460 3.39 13.65 -10.28
N LEU A 461 4.38 13.83 -9.40
CA LEU A 461 5.66 13.12 -9.50
C LEU A 461 5.43 11.62 -9.35
N ASP A 462 4.59 11.21 -8.39
CA ASP A 462 4.28 9.81 -8.14
C ASP A 462 3.50 9.21 -9.32
N SER A 463 2.57 9.94 -9.95
CA SER A 463 1.88 9.48 -11.17
C SER A 463 2.86 9.11 -12.27
N VAL A 464 3.83 9.98 -12.57
CA VAL A 464 4.85 9.74 -13.59
C VAL A 464 5.72 8.53 -13.24
N ASN A 465 6.14 8.41 -11.98
CA ASN A 465 6.98 7.31 -11.51
C ASN A 465 6.25 5.97 -11.57
N LEU A 466 5.01 5.93 -11.08
CA LEU A 466 4.18 4.72 -11.10
C LEU A 466 3.88 4.27 -12.53
N ILE A 467 3.53 5.19 -13.43
CA ILE A 467 3.36 4.88 -14.86
C ILE A 467 4.66 4.33 -15.46
N GLY A 468 5.82 4.93 -15.15
CA GLY A 468 7.13 4.44 -15.61
C GLY A 468 7.45 3.03 -15.11
N ARG A 469 7.01 2.66 -13.90
CA ARG A 469 7.10 1.29 -13.37
C ARG A 469 6.12 0.33 -14.04
N MET A 470 4.87 0.75 -14.28
CA MET A 470 3.87 -0.05 -14.98
C MET A 470 4.27 -0.35 -16.43
N GLN A 471 4.88 0.62 -17.13
CA GLN A 471 5.43 0.42 -18.48
C GLN A 471 6.55 -0.63 -18.53
N LYS A 472 7.21 -0.92 -17.40
CA LYS A 472 8.21 -1.98 -17.25
C LYS A 472 7.59 -3.35 -16.90
N GLY A 473 6.26 -3.46 -16.89
CA GLY A 473 5.52 -4.72 -16.75
C GLY A 473 4.91 -4.98 -15.37
N GLN A 474 5.00 -4.02 -14.44
CA GLN A 474 4.32 -4.13 -13.14
C GLN A 474 2.82 -3.82 -13.27
N SER A 475 1.97 -4.52 -12.51
CA SER A 475 0.59 -4.06 -12.28
C SER A 475 0.58 -2.81 -11.40
N TYR A 476 -0.53 -2.07 -11.37
CA TYR A 476 -0.66 -0.90 -10.49
C TYR A 476 -0.35 -1.23 -9.03
N ASP A 477 -0.88 -2.34 -8.48
CA ASP A 477 -0.64 -2.72 -7.08
C ASP A 477 0.83 -3.03 -6.81
N GLN A 478 1.51 -3.66 -7.77
CA GLN A 478 2.94 -3.93 -7.67
C GLN A 478 3.76 -2.63 -7.77
N ALA A 479 3.39 -1.75 -8.70
CA ALA A 479 4.05 -0.46 -8.89
C ALA A 479 3.91 0.42 -7.65
N ILE A 480 2.69 0.59 -7.12
CA ILE A 480 2.44 1.45 -5.98
C ILE A 480 3.08 0.95 -4.69
N SER A 481 2.93 -0.34 -4.36
CA SER A 481 3.53 -0.88 -3.14
C SER A 481 5.05 -0.94 -3.23
N SER A 482 5.65 -1.25 -4.38
CA SER A 482 7.11 -1.25 -4.52
C SER A 482 7.69 0.17 -4.52
N TYR A 483 7.01 1.13 -5.15
CA TYR A 483 7.45 2.52 -5.20
C TYR A 483 7.51 3.15 -3.81
N TYR A 484 6.44 3.05 -3.04
CA TYR A 484 6.42 3.62 -1.70
C TYR A 484 7.35 2.85 -0.75
N ALA A 485 7.51 1.53 -0.91
CA ALA A 485 8.51 0.77 -0.15
C ALA A 485 9.96 1.22 -0.44
N ASP A 486 10.27 1.62 -1.67
CA ASP A 486 11.58 2.18 -2.00
C ASP A 486 11.71 3.63 -1.51
N LEU A 487 10.65 4.44 -1.59
CA LEU A 487 10.62 5.83 -1.12
C LEU A 487 10.87 5.92 0.40
N GLN A 488 10.40 4.93 1.16
CA GLN A 488 10.70 4.81 2.58
C GLN A 488 12.19 4.63 2.89
N LYS A 489 12.96 4.06 1.95
CA LYS A 489 14.40 3.82 2.12
C LYS A 489 15.23 5.04 1.69
N ASP A 490 14.71 5.84 0.76
CA ASP A 490 15.38 7.03 0.25
C ASP A 490 14.36 8.13 -0.08
N SER A 491 14.36 9.18 0.73
CA SER A 491 13.42 10.30 0.60
C SER A 491 13.62 11.13 -0.67
N THR A 492 14.77 11.01 -1.36
CA THR A 492 15.04 11.70 -2.64
C THR A 492 14.62 10.86 -3.85
N LEU A 493 14.10 9.65 -3.63
CA LEU A 493 13.70 8.76 -4.71
C LEU A 493 12.63 9.38 -5.60
N ARG A 494 11.65 10.08 -5.04
CA ARG A 494 10.53 10.67 -5.79
C ARG A 494 11.04 11.56 -6.92
N GLU A 495 11.88 12.53 -6.59
CA GLU A 495 12.43 13.49 -7.53
C GLU A 495 13.41 12.83 -8.50
N ARG A 496 14.30 11.97 -8.00
CA ARG A 496 15.29 11.28 -8.86
C ARG A 496 14.63 10.31 -9.84
N GLU A 497 13.58 9.61 -9.44
CA GLU A 497 12.83 8.72 -10.33
C GLU A 497 12.02 9.54 -11.34
N PHE A 498 11.47 10.69 -10.93
CA PHE A 498 10.79 11.60 -11.85
C PHE A 498 11.74 12.08 -12.95
N LEU A 499 12.96 12.50 -12.59
CA LEU A 499 13.97 12.95 -13.55
C LEU A 499 14.57 11.83 -14.42
N LYS A 500 14.33 10.56 -14.08
CA LYS A 500 14.60 9.43 -15.00
C LYS A 500 13.53 9.28 -16.06
N ASN A 501 12.31 9.73 -15.77
CA ASN A 501 11.15 9.64 -16.66
C ASN A 501 10.92 10.94 -17.46
N LYS A 502 11.39 12.09 -16.95
CA LYS A 502 11.23 13.42 -17.56
C LYS A 502 12.55 14.17 -17.58
N ASP A 503 12.92 14.73 -18.74
CA ASP A 503 14.13 15.53 -18.87
C ASP A 503 14.01 16.84 -18.09
N TRP A 504 14.96 17.08 -17.17
CA TRP A 504 14.97 18.28 -16.34
C TRP A 504 14.96 19.58 -17.16
N LYS A 505 15.71 19.63 -18.27
CA LYS A 505 15.80 20.84 -19.09
C LYS A 505 14.47 21.11 -19.79
N GLU A 506 13.78 20.06 -20.23
CA GLU A 506 12.44 20.16 -20.79
C GLU A 506 11.41 20.64 -19.77
N VAL A 507 11.35 20.02 -18.58
CA VAL A 507 10.45 20.42 -17.49
C VAL A 507 10.63 21.91 -17.15
N ARG A 508 11.87 22.32 -16.89
CA ARG A 508 12.20 23.72 -16.57
C ARG A 508 11.82 24.66 -17.70
N ARG A 509 12.13 24.28 -18.95
CA ARG A 509 11.85 25.10 -20.15
C ARG A 509 10.34 25.29 -20.35
N THR A 510 9.55 24.22 -20.20
CA THR A 510 8.09 24.26 -20.34
C THR A 510 7.46 25.21 -19.34
N ILE A 511 7.87 25.13 -18.07
CA ILE A 511 7.40 26.04 -17.01
C ILE A 511 7.79 27.47 -17.34
N TYR A 512 9.07 27.73 -17.66
CA TYR A 512 9.57 29.08 -17.91
C TYR A 512 8.82 29.77 -19.05
N TYR A 513 8.59 29.07 -20.17
CA TYR A 513 7.88 29.66 -21.29
C TYR A 513 6.40 29.94 -21.02
N SER A 514 5.78 29.22 -20.08
CA SER A 514 4.37 29.43 -19.76
C SER A 514 4.16 30.58 -18.77
N ILE A 515 4.95 30.63 -17.69
CA ILE A 515 4.64 31.53 -16.57
C ILE A 515 5.51 32.80 -16.54
N VAL A 516 6.65 32.82 -17.24
CA VAL A 516 7.61 33.93 -17.18
C VAL A 516 7.46 34.86 -18.37
N PRO A 517 7.23 36.17 -18.15
CA PRO A 517 7.15 37.14 -19.24
C PRO A 517 8.43 37.18 -20.08
N ALA A 518 8.27 37.34 -21.41
CA ALA A 518 9.38 37.32 -22.35
C ALA A 518 10.50 38.35 -22.08
N TYR A 519 10.19 39.47 -21.42
CA TYR A 519 11.20 40.47 -21.05
C TYR A 519 12.04 40.05 -19.82
N ILE A 520 11.52 39.16 -18.96
CA ILE A 520 12.27 38.58 -17.83
C ILE A 520 13.12 37.41 -18.30
N LEU A 521 12.61 36.58 -19.23
CA LEU A 521 13.39 35.50 -19.85
C LEU A 521 14.72 35.99 -20.44
N LYS A 522 14.76 37.23 -20.95
CA LYS A 522 15.98 37.87 -21.51
C LYS A 522 16.99 38.35 -20.46
N LYS A 523 16.63 38.42 -19.18
CA LYS A 523 17.49 38.92 -18.09
C LYS A 523 18.38 37.83 -17.47
N GLY A 524 18.14 36.55 -17.79
CA GLY A 524 18.92 35.42 -17.30
C GLY A 524 18.34 34.73 -16.07
N GLU A 525 18.95 33.60 -15.68
CA GLU A 525 18.41 32.64 -14.70
C GLU A 525 18.04 33.26 -13.35
N ALA A 526 18.89 34.13 -12.80
CA ALA A 526 18.64 34.74 -11.48
C ALA A 526 17.34 35.54 -11.45
N SER A 527 17.09 36.36 -12.49
CA SER A 527 15.84 37.14 -12.59
C SER A 527 14.62 36.28 -12.87
N ILE A 528 14.79 35.14 -13.54
CA ILE A 528 13.70 34.18 -13.77
C ILE A 528 13.30 33.54 -12.44
N LYS A 529 14.26 33.02 -11.68
CA LYS A 529 14.01 32.39 -10.37
C LYS A 529 13.38 33.36 -9.38
N GLU A 530 13.90 34.58 -9.28
CA GLU A 530 13.33 35.64 -8.43
C GLU A 530 11.87 35.95 -8.79
N TYR A 531 11.55 36.06 -10.08
CA TYR A 531 10.17 36.29 -10.54
C TYR A 531 9.24 35.13 -10.19
N ILE A 532 9.67 33.88 -10.40
CA ILE A 532 8.87 32.70 -10.08
C ILE A 532 8.66 32.58 -8.58
N GLU A 533 9.70 32.80 -7.77
CA GLU A 533 9.59 32.81 -6.31
C GLU A 533 8.58 33.84 -5.79
N GLU A 534 8.57 35.05 -6.35
CA GLU A 534 7.65 36.11 -5.95
C GLU A 534 6.20 35.85 -6.39
N LYS A 535 5.99 35.36 -7.62
CA LYS A 535 4.64 35.25 -8.22
C LYS A 535 3.99 33.87 -8.08
N TYR A 536 4.82 32.83 -8.01
CA TYR A 536 4.45 31.41 -8.04
C TYR A 536 5.34 30.60 -7.05
N PRO A 537 5.24 30.88 -5.73
CA PRO A 537 6.14 30.29 -4.73
C PRO A 537 6.09 28.75 -4.67
N GLU A 538 4.93 28.14 -4.97
CA GLU A 538 4.77 26.68 -5.06
C GLU A 538 5.55 26.10 -6.25
N VAL A 539 5.44 26.73 -7.42
CA VAL A 539 6.20 26.35 -8.63
C VAL A 539 7.71 26.56 -8.41
N SER A 540 8.10 27.61 -7.69
CA SER A 540 9.50 27.81 -7.26
C SER A 540 9.99 26.64 -6.40
N THR A 541 9.18 26.22 -5.43
CA THR A 541 9.49 25.07 -4.56
C THR A 541 9.63 23.78 -5.37
N PHE A 542 8.71 23.52 -6.32
CA PHE A 542 8.77 22.39 -7.24
C PHE A 542 10.10 22.37 -8.01
N LEU A 543 10.46 23.48 -8.65
CA LEU A 543 11.68 23.60 -9.44
C LEU A 543 12.94 23.40 -8.58
N ASN A 544 12.99 23.98 -7.39
CA ASN A 544 14.15 23.89 -6.50
C ASN A 544 14.38 22.45 -6.00
N ARG A 545 13.32 21.70 -5.70
CA ARG A 545 13.43 20.30 -5.26
C ARG A 545 13.95 19.39 -6.38
N LEU A 546 13.47 19.57 -7.61
CA LEU A 546 13.97 18.84 -8.76
C LEU A 546 15.41 19.22 -9.10
N GLU A 547 15.75 20.52 -9.10
CA GLU A 547 17.10 21.00 -9.38
C GLU A 547 18.13 20.42 -8.40
N ALA A 548 17.77 20.25 -7.12
CA ALA A 548 18.64 19.71 -6.09
C ALA A 548 19.09 18.25 -6.35
N VAL A 549 18.43 17.53 -7.26
CA VAL A 549 18.74 16.14 -7.59
C VAL A 549 18.97 15.91 -9.09
N ALA A 550 19.11 16.99 -9.87
CA ALA A 550 19.23 16.94 -11.33
C ALA A 550 20.66 16.66 -11.83
N ASP A 551 21.64 16.58 -10.93
CA ASP A 551 23.07 16.36 -11.23
C ASP A 551 23.44 14.89 -11.45
#